data_AF-A0A6P5IR48-F1
#
_entry.id   AF-A0A6P5IR48-F1
#
_cell.length_a   1.000
_cell.length_b   1.000
_cell.length_c   1.000
_cell.angle_alpha   90.00
_cell.angle_beta   90.00
_cell.angle_gamma   90.00
#
_symmetry.space_group_name_H-M   'P 1'
#
loop_
_entity.id
_entity.type
_entity.pdbx_description
1 polymer ?
#
loop_
_entity_poly.entity_id
_entity_poly.type
_entity_poly.pdbx_seq_one_letter_code
_entity_poly.pdbx_strand_id
1 'polypeptide(L)'
;MNLEVKGVSASPKSLTQQVSRNKKHTQGWRPRLWASHSSRPSDVPQLDLGRLVDSNDEDGPTGFPLSIVHLNFDAPYSSSAISWGVRLPYTDDLSNEQKMIPENLPSPTQKYKQKYQQYETEMKEGYKWYSQINSEKKRPNVPWQQPPEIMDRMEIVAAKKKQQAVIEQVMIDQLSRAVISDPEQNSIIGSQQVPYLPLFQEKVPLHLRKRTLHETKIKTHSTLTENMLSNKLQFDARILSRNGRDACRELMGFFFAHDKSLTIYEYRQFGSNRTSALPFIYKGIYSHQYGRRKGKQYQLQDFYVGANLTFLSSYHLSLPESIKENPLITLRITHVDQLTFDSLRKKIMENGDGLTEQEASDRSIFKNIQDLLREKLHERAVRILTGLGKYFRHLDKKRNGLLCKEDFKQALKVFHLEVPEKDFEDLWLILDINGNDQVDFGEFKRAIFGEMNEYRKTFLRKAYMKLDFTKTGSVSMVDIRKCYCAKKHPHVISGCATEEEIKSSFIETLENACSHPREVLYCEFEDYYEGLSFGISDDEDFITILRNSWGI
;
A
#
# COMPACT_ATOMS: atom_id res chain seq x y z
N MET A 1 -56.90 27.20 -14.01
CA MET A 1 -57.42 28.58 -14.19
C MET A 1 -56.80 29.46 -13.10
N ASN A 2 -56.16 30.56 -13.52
CA ASN A 2 -55.80 31.81 -12.82
C ASN A 2 -54.93 31.70 -11.55
N LEU A 3 -53.62 32.01 -11.52
CA LEU A 3 -52.88 33.29 -11.70
C LEU A 3 -53.29 34.43 -10.74
N GLU A 4 -52.35 34.84 -9.87
CA GLU A 4 -51.88 36.22 -9.54
C GLU A 4 -51.17 36.18 -8.17
N VAL A 5 -49.86 36.43 -7.96
CA VAL A 5 -48.90 37.50 -8.31
C VAL A 5 -48.86 38.68 -7.31
N LYS A 6 -47.64 38.89 -6.78
CA LYS A 6 -46.97 40.10 -6.24
C LYS A 6 -47.09 40.49 -4.75
N GLY A 7 -45.90 40.73 -4.16
CA GLY A 7 -45.72 41.74 -3.11
C GLY A 7 -44.55 41.48 -2.14
N VAL A 8 -43.38 42.04 -2.42
CA VAL A 8 -42.16 42.02 -1.58
C VAL A 8 -42.13 43.21 -0.61
N SER A 9 -41.70 43.04 0.64
CA SER A 9 -40.89 44.01 1.38
C SER A 9 -40.21 43.39 2.61
N ALA A 10 -39.03 43.91 2.97
CA ALA A 10 -38.08 43.36 3.93
C ALA A 10 -38.08 44.11 5.28
N SER A 11 -37.96 43.35 6.40
CA SER A 11 -37.33 43.62 7.72
C SER A 11 -37.66 44.95 8.47
N PRO A 12 -37.32 45.16 9.78
CA PRO A 12 -36.56 44.35 10.76
C PRO A 12 -37.19 44.25 12.19
N LYS A 13 -36.41 43.62 13.09
CA LYS A 13 -36.62 43.20 14.49
C LYS A 13 -36.92 44.30 15.54
N SER A 14 -37.69 43.92 16.57
CA SER A 14 -37.71 44.44 17.97
C SER A 14 -37.87 43.22 18.93
N LEU A 15 -37.07 43.07 20.02
CA LEU A 15 -37.34 43.50 21.42
C LEU A 15 -38.76 43.07 21.88
N THR A 16 -39.03 42.31 22.96
CA THR A 16 -38.45 42.29 24.32
C THR A 16 -39.07 41.12 25.13
N GLN A 17 -38.33 40.61 26.13
CA GLN A 17 -38.75 40.11 27.46
C GLN A 17 -39.92 39.13 27.65
N GLN A 18 -39.64 38.05 28.40
CA GLN A 18 -40.58 37.43 29.32
C GLN A 18 -39.94 37.19 30.69
N VAL A 19 -40.77 37.37 31.74
CA VAL A 19 -40.43 37.44 33.17
C VAL A 19 -40.60 36.07 33.86
N SER A 20 -39.74 35.86 34.85
CA SER A 20 -39.59 34.82 35.89
C SER A 20 -40.86 34.35 36.62
N ARG A 21 -40.93 33.11 37.14
CA ARG A 21 -40.53 32.63 38.50
C ARG A 21 -40.90 31.13 38.59
N ASN A 22 -40.32 30.20 39.37
CA ASN A 22 -39.33 30.17 40.45
C ASN A 22 -38.98 28.68 40.73
N LYS A 23 -37.71 28.33 41.00
CA LYS A 23 -37.27 27.48 42.16
C LYS A 23 -35.72 27.36 42.20
N LYS A 24 -35.16 27.76 43.35
CA LYS A 24 -33.76 27.71 43.83
C LYS A 24 -33.37 26.26 44.20
N HIS A 25 -32.13 25.80 44.40
CA HIS A 25 -30.73 26.20 44.22
C HIS A 25 -29.92 24.90 44.43
N THR A 26 -28.87 24.62 43.65
CA THR A 26 -27.53 24.21 44.12
C THR A 26 -26.60 24.02 42.91
N GLN A 27 -25.31 24.23 43.17
CA GLN A 27 -24.30 24.75 42.24
C GLN A 27 -23.82 23.75 41.19
N GLY A 28 -23.56 24.25 39.98
CA GLY A 28 -22.77 23.58 38.97
C GLY A 28 -21.37 24.17 38.86
N TRP A 29 -20.43 23.39 38.36
CA TRP A 29 -19.14 23.85 37.84
C TRP A 29 -18.95 23.29 36.43
N ARG A 30 -18.88 24.21 35.45
CA ARG A 30 -18.31 23.99 34.11
C ARG A 30 -16.81 24.36 34.14
N PRO A 31 -16.00 23.85 33.20
CA PRO A 31 -14.54 24.00 33.23
C PRO A 31 -14.09 25.28 32.52
N ARG A 32 -13.24 26.07 33.18
CA ARG A 32 -12.33 27.04 32.53
C ARG A 32 -10.95 27.00 33.20
N LEU A 33 -9.93 26.93 32.34
CA LEU A 33 -8.67 27.69 32.30
C LEU A 33 -7.95 28.06 33.61
N TRP A 34 -6.67 27.68 33.63
CA TRP A 34 -5.53 28.21 34.39
C TRP A 34 -5.47 28.00 35.92
N ALA A 35 -4.51 27.16 36.32
CA ALA A 35 -3.80 27.22 37.59
C ALA A 35 -2.35 26.76 37.30
N SER A 36 -1.42 27.71 37.17
CA SER A 36 -0.54 28.18 38.26
C SER A 36 0.43 27.09 38.75
N HIS A 37 1.70 27.34 38.40
CA HIS A 37 2.91 26.61 38.76
C HIS A 37 2.96 26.11 40.21
N SER A 38 3.16 24.80 40.37
CA SER A 38 3.86 24.23 41.52
C SER A 38 5.37 24.40 41.32
N SER A 39 6.08 24.86 42.35
CA SER A 39 7.53 25.09 42.34
C SER A 39 8.33 23.79 42.05
N ARG A 40 9.30 23.92 41.15
CA ARG A 40 10.19 22.84 40.66
C ARG A 40 11.26 22.49 41.71
N PRO A 41 11.61 21.21 41.92
CA PRO A 41 12.73 20.81 42.77
C PRO A 41 14.06 21.39 42.26
N SER A 42 14.93 21.84 43.17
CA SER A 42 16.17 22.57 42.89
C SER A 42 17.23 21.79 42.08
N ASP A 43 17.09 20.47 41.97
CA ASP A 43 18.16 19.59 41.47
C ASP A 43 17.96 19.15 40.01
N VAL A 44 17.10 19.83 39.25
CA VAL A 44 16.86 19.51 37.84
C VAL A 44 17.27 20.69 36.95
N PRO A 45 18.37 20.59 36.17
CA PRO A 45 18.77 21.63 35.23
C PRO A 45 17.70 21.89 34.16
N GLN A 46 17.53 23.15 33.77
CA GLN A 46 16.54 23.57 32.78
C GLN A 46 17.07 23.35 31.36
N LEU A 47 16.35 22.56 30.55
CA LEU A 47 16.62 22.42 29.12
C LEU A 47 16.17 23.71 28.41
N ASP A 48 17.09 24.38 27.73
CA ASP A 48 16.82 25.55 26.90
C ASP A 48 16.59 25.10 25.44
N LEU A 49 15.34 25.22 24.98
CA LEU A 49 14.93 24.83 23.62
C LEU A 49 14.94 26.02 22.64
N GLY A 50 15.55 27.15 23.01
CA GLY A 50 15.65 28.35 22.17
C GLY A 50 16.74 28.35 21.10
N ARG A 51 17.38 27.21 20.78
CA ARG A 51 18.54 27.16 19.86
C ARG A 51 18.50 26.09 18.77
N LEU A 52 17.32 25.69 18.32
CA LEU A 52 17.16 24.91 17.08
C LEU A 52 16.45 25.76 16.02
N VAL A 53 17.24 26.61 15.36
CA VAL A 53 16.89 27.23 14.08
C VAL A 53 17.69 26.47 13.02
N ASP A 54 17.04 25.59 12.27
CA ASP A 54 17.60 25.01 11.05
C ASP A 54 17.03 25.78 9.86
N SER A 55 17.82 26.73 9.38
CA SER A 55 17.59 27.49 8.15
C SER A 55 17.92 26.59 6.96
N ASN A 56 16.95 26.42 6.06
CA ASN A 56 17.24 26.11 4.66
C ASN A 56 17.87 27.37 4.04
N ASP A 57 18.95 27.21 3.29
CA ASP A 57 19.24 27.95 2.03
C ASP A 57 20.48 27.33 1.35
N GLU A 58 20.34 27.09 0.04
CA GLU A 58 21.43 26.74 -0.87
C GLU A 58 22.23 27.98 -1.28
N ASP A 59 23.54 27.84 -1.46
CA ASP A 59 24.30 28.34 -2.64
C ASP A 59 25.81 28.07 -2.46
N GLY A 60 26.47 27.51 -3.49
CA GLY A 60 27.94 27.50 -3.63
C GLY A 60 28.44 28.72 -4.42
N PRO A 61 29.64 28.74 -5.04
CA PRO A 61 30.91 28.07 -4.74
C PRO A 61 32.07 29.10 -4.61
N THR A 62 33.24 28.77 -4.02
CA THR A 62 34.53 29.45 -4.35
C THR A 62 35.78 28.80 -3.74
N GLY A 63 36.73 28.42 -4.62
CA GLY A 63 38.15 28.81 -4.54
C GLY A 63 39.12 28.17 -3.52
N PHE A 64 39.88 27.17 -3.97
CA PHE A 64 41.18 26.72 -3.43
C PHE A 64 42.26 27.84 -3.46
N PRO A 65 43.39 27.78 -2.70
CA PRO A 65 44.54 26.92 -3.05
C PRO A 65 45.30 26.24 -1.88
N LEU A 66 46.03 25.20 -2.30
CA LEU A 66 46.92 24.30 -1.57
C LEU A 66 48.32 24.89 -1.27
N SER A 67 48.93 24.47 -0.15
CA SER A 67 50.37 24.16 0.02
C SER A 67 50.53 23.34 1.32
N ILE A 68 50.73 22.01 1.31
CA ILE A 68 51.97 21.19 1.10
C ILE A 68 53.15 21.76 1.93
N VAL A 69 53.68 21.07 2.95
CA VAL A 69 54.75 20.03 2.91
C VAL A 69 54.89 19.44 4.33
N HIS A 70 54.55 18.17 4.53
CA HIS A 70 55.39 16.97 4.75
C HIS A 70 56.02 16.77 6.13
N LEU A 71 55.78 15.59 6.69
CA LEU A 71 56.74 14.53 7.11
C LEU A 71 55.96 13.50 7.98
N ASN A 72 56.20 12.20 8.01
CA ASN A 72 56.70 11.20 7.08
C ASN A 72 56.48 9.83 7.76
N PHE A 73 56.33 8.77 6.95
CA PHE A 73 56.53 7.33 7.23
C PHE A 73 55.44 6.46 7.88
N ASP A 74 55.39 5.25 7.31
CA ASP A 74 54.27 4.32 7.12
C ASP A 74 53.97 3.29 8.23
N ALA A 75 52.71 2.81 8.21
CA ALA A 75 52.12 1.47 8.43
C ALA A 75 52.97 0.32 9.07
N PRO A 76 52.39 -0.68 9.80
CA PRO A 76 51.15 -1.37 9.38
C PRO A 76 50.27 -2.15 10.43
N TYR A 77 49.17 -2.74 9.92
CA TYR A 77 48.37 -3.93 10.32
C TYR A 77 47.82 -4.17 11.76
N SER A 78 46.49 -4.34 11.80
CA SER A 78 45.68 -5.40 12.48
C SER A 78 45.23 -5.29 13.95
N SER A 79 43.89 -5.47 14.09
CA SER A 79 43.12 -6.19 15.13
C SER A 79 42.98 -5.67 16.58
N SER A 80 41.72 -5.29 16.86
CA SER A 80 40.85 -5.73 17.98
C SER A 80 41.08 -5.27 19.43
N ALA A 81 39.96 -4.76 19.97
CA ALA A 81 39.40 -4.96 21.30
C ALA A 81 40.07 -4.30 22.53
N ILE A 82 39.21 -3.77 23.42
CA ILE A 82 39.22 -3.75 24.90
C ILE A 82 38.22 -2.65 25.30
N SER A 83 37.01 -3.00 25.76
CA SER A 83 36.63 -3.46 27.11
C SER A 83 36.54 -2.32 28.13
N TRP A 84 35.33 -2.12 28.63
CA TRP A 84 35.00 -1.25 29.76
C TRP A 84 35.38 -1.92 31.09
N GLY A 85 35.96 -1.17 32.05
CA GLY A 85 36.06 -1.59 33.44
C GLY A 85 37.04 -0.78 34.31
N VAL A 86 36.51 -0.10 35.33
CA VAL A 86 37.22 0.61 36.42
C VAL A 86 37.81 -0.39 37.44
N ARG A 87 38.99 -0.09 38.00
CA ARG A 87 39.72 -0.88 39.02
C ARG A 87 39.26 -0.58 40.45
N LEU A 88 39.10 -1.62 41.27
CA LEU A 88 39.29 -1.62 42.74
C LEU A 88 39.92 -2.97 43.19
N PRO A 89 40.61 -3.02 44.34
CA PRO A 89 41.71 -3.96 44.59
C PRO A 89 41.33 -5.31 45.22
N TYR A 90 42.26 -6.25 45.05
CA TYR A 90 42.30 -7.65 45.45
C TYR A 90 42.13 -7.94 46.95
N THR A 91 41.41 -9.03 47.26
CA THR A 91 41.83 -10.07 48.22
C THR A 91 41.31 -11.43 47.73
N ASP A 92 42.21 -12.41 47.67
CA ASP A 92 41.95 -13.82 47.34
C ASP A 92 41.09 -14.50 48.42
N ASP A 93 40.06 -15.24 48.00
CA ASP A 93 39.63 -16.47 48.68
C ASP A 93 38.88 -17.38 47.69
N LEU A 94 39.35 -18.62 47.59
CA LEU A 94 38.80 -19.69 46.76
C LEU A 94 37.47 -20.21 47.33
N SER A 95 36.37 -20.11 46.56
CA SER A 95 35.31 -21.13 46.55
C SER A 95 34.50 -21.09 45.25
N ASN A 96 34.16 -22.28 44.75
CA ASN A 96 33.42 -22.55 43.51
C ASN A 96 32.11 -21.75 43.38
N GLU A 97 31.97 -20.91 42.35
CA GLU A 97 30.67 -20.54 41.79
C GLU A 97 30.48 -21.19 40.42
N GLN A 98 29.66 -22.25 40.39
CA GLN A 98 29.09 -22.81 39.19
C GLN A 98 28.20 -21.75 38.52
N LYS A 99 28.52 -21.36 37.28
CA LYS A 99 27.60 -20.58 36.43
C LYS A 99 26.36 -21.43 36.13
N MET A 100 25.26 -21.16 36.82
CA MET A 100 23.95 -21.73 36.48
C MET A 100 23.50 -21.17 35.11
N ILE A 101 23.66 -21.98 34.08
CA ILE A 101 22.97 -21.83 32.80
C ILE A 101 21.51 -22.24 33.04
N PRO A 102 20.49 -21.45 32.66
CA PRO A 102 19.11 -21.92 32.65
C PRO A 102 19.00 -23.09 31.66
N GLU A 103 18.87 -24.30 32.17
CA GLU A 103 18.96 -25.58 31.43
C GLU A 103 17.76 -25.87 30.50
N ASN A 104 16.86 -24.92 30.25
CA ASN A 104 15.62 -25.17 29.51
C ASN A 104 15.28 -24.06 28.51
N LEU A 105 16.21 -23.79 27.57
CA LEU A 105 15.82 -23.25 26.27
C LEU A 105 15.59 -24.43 25.31
N PRO A 106 14.41 -24.56 24.66
CA PRO A 106 14.22 -25.62 23.68
C PRO A 106 15.21 -25.45 22.53
N SER A 107 15.98 -26.49 22.26
CA SER A 107 16.93 -26.48 21.15
C SER A 107 16.17 -26.27 19.83
N PRO A 108 16.66 -25.43 18.90
CA PRO A 108 15.98 -25.18 17.63
C PRO A 108 15.68 -26.51 16.91
N THR A 109 14.44 -26.70 16.47
CA THR A 109 14.00 -27.88 15.73
C THR A 109 14.92 -28.11 14.54
N GLN A 110 15.24 -29.37 14.21
CA GLN A 110 16.15 -29.72 13.13
C GLN A 110 15.78 -29.08 11.78
N LYS A 111 14.47 -28.90 11.55
CA LYS A 111 13.89 -28.16 10.40
C LYS A 111 14.30 -26.68 10.36
N TYR A 112 14.37 -26.03 11.52
CA TYR A 112 14.77 -24.62 11.64
C TYR A 112 16.27 -24.45 11.41
N LYS A 113 17.08 -25.39 11.91
CA LYS A 113 18.54 -25.44 11.65
C LYS A 113 18.82 -25.59 10.14
N GLN A 114 18.07 -26.47 9.47
CA GLN A 114 18.20 -26.67 8.01
C GLN A 114 17.78 -25.44 7.21
N LYS A 115 16.66 -24.79 7.56
CA LYS A 115 16.24 -23.52 6.93
C LYS A 115 17.30 -22.43 7.10
N TYR A 116 17.89 -22.33 8.30
CA TYR A 116 18.94 -21.33 8.56
C TYR A 116 20.22 -21.62 7.77
N GLN A 117 20.62 -22.89 7.66
CA GLN A 117 21.77 -23.31 6.84
C GLN A 117 21.53 -23.08 5.35
N GLN A 118 20.33 -23.36 4.86
CA GLN A 118 19.95 -23.06 3.48
C GLN A 118 19.98 -21.55 3.22
N TYR A 119 19.47 -20.75 4.15
CA TYR A 119 19.54 -19.29 4.07
C TYR A 119 20.98 -18.78 4.07
N GLU A 120 21.83 -19.31 4.95
CA GLU A 120 23.23 -18.89 5.06
C GLU A 120 24.01 -19.22 3.78
N THR A 121 23.70 -20.34 3.13
CA THR A 121 24.29 -20.74 1.85
C THR A 121 23.80 -19.87 0.70
N GLU A 122 22.49 -19.64 0.57
CA GLU A 122 21.92 -18.74 -0.45
C GLU A 122 22.47 -17.30 -0.32
N MET A 123 22.64 -16.80 0.92
CA MET A 123 23.21 -15.48 1.16
C MET A 123 24.71 -15.41 0.82
N LYS A 124 25.48 -16.45 1.15
CA LYS A 124 26.90 -16.54 0.78
C LYS A 124 27.08 -16.60 -0.73
N GLU A 125 26.23 -17.35 -1.43
CA GLU A 125 26.24 -17.44 -2.90
C GLU A 125 25.86 -16.11 -3.54
N GLY A 126 24.81 -15.45 -3.05
CA GLY A 126 24.41 -14.12 -3.52
C GLY A 126 25.53 -13.07 -3.33
N TYR A 127 26.23 -13.10 -2.19
CA TYR A 127 27.33 -12.18 -1.92
C TYR A 127 28.57 -12.47 -2.78
N LYS A 128 28.87 -13.75 -3.01
CA LYS A 128 29.95 -14.19 -3.90
C LYS A 128 29.71 -13.71 -5.34
N TRP A 129 28.48 -13.86 -5.82
CA TRP A 129 28.08 -13.41 -7.16
C TRP A 129 28.09 -11.88 -7.28
N TYR A 130 27.60 -11.16 -6.27
CA TYR A 130 27.66 -9.69 -6.21
C TYR A 130 29.10 -9.16 -6.23
N SER A 131 30.01 -9.80 -5.48
CA SER A 131 31.43 -9.48 -5.48
C SER A 131 32.08 -9.70 -6.85
N GLN A 132 31.67 -10.77 -7.55
CA GLN A 132 32.14 -11.11 -8.90
C GLN A 132 31.66 -10.09 -9.95
N ILE A 133 30.41 -9.62 -9.86
CA ILE A 133 29.91 -8.54 -10.71
C ILE A 133 30.62 -7.20 -10.44
N ASN A 134 30.87 -6.87 -9.18
CA ASN A 134 31.56 -5.63 -8.84
C ASN A 134 33.05 -5.66 -9.21
N SER A 135 33.68 -6.84 -9.28
CA SER A 135 35.04 -6.97 -9.81
C SER A 135 35.07 -6.87 -11.34
N GLU A 136 34.03 -7.34 -12.03
CA GLU A 136 33.86 -7.16 -13.47
C GLU A 136 33.59 -5.70 -13.86
N LYS A 137 32.76 -4.98 -13.09
CA LYS A 137 32.51 -3.53 -13.27
C LYS A 137 33.76 -2.65 -13.10
N LYS A 138 34.79 -3.13 -12.40
CA LYS A 138 36.06 -2.41 -12.19
C LYS A 138 37.06 -2.58 -13.33
N ARG A 139 36.73 -3.33 -14.39
CA ARG A 139 37.56 -3.38 -15.61
C ARG A 139 37.36 -2.10 -16.42
N PRO A 140 38.39 -1.26 -16.61
CA PRO A 140 38.24 -0.08 -17.43
C PRO A 140 38.22 -0.51 -18.92
N ASN A 141 37.30 0.07 -19.69
CA ASN A 141 37.11 -0.05 -21.16
C ASN A 141 36.19 -1.13 -21.75
N VAL A 142 34.93 -1.23 -21.29
CA VAL A 142 33.82 -1.69 -22.15
C VAL A 142 32.54 -0.89 -21.82
N PRO A 143 31.81 -0.34 -22.82
CA PRO A 143 30.47 0.20 -22.59
C PRO A 143 29.53 -0.93 -22.14
N TRP A 144 29.15 -0.92 -20.87
CA TRP A 144 28.26 -1.94 -20.31
C TRP A 144 26.83 -1.71 -20.80
N GLN A 145 26.39 -2.47 -21.80
CA GLN A 145 25.00 -2.86 -21.92
C GLN A 145 24.84 -4.18 -21.16
N GLN A 146 24.16 -4.15 -20.02
CA GLN A 146 23.87 -5.38 -19.27
C GLN A 146 22.86 -6.23 -20.07
N PRO A 147 23.08 -7.54 -20.22
CA PRO A 147 22.11 -8.43 -20.84
C PRO A 147 20.75 -8.39 -20.09
N PRO A 148 19.62 -8.36 -20.80
CA PRO A 148 18.28 -8.34 -20.19
C PRO A 148 18.06 -9.46 -19.16
N GLU A 149 18.59 -10.65 -19.42
CA GLU A 149 18.47 -11.81 -18.53
C GLU A 149 19.12 -11.60 -17.15
N ILE A 150 20.18 -10.80 -17.06
CA ILE A 150 20.87 -10.50 -15.80
C ILE A 150 20.07 -9.47 -14.99
N MET A 151 19.50 -8.46 -15.67
CA MET A 151 18.63 -7.48 -15.05
C MET A 151 17.37 -8.13 -14.48
N ASP A 152 16.72 -8.99 -15.26
CA ASP A 152 15.54 -9.76 -14.84
C ASP A 152 15.85 -10.62 -13.61
N ARG A 153 17.00 -11.30 -13.58
CA ARG A 153 17.42 -12.10 -12.41
C ARG A 153 17.66 -11.24 -11.17
N MET A 154 18.31 -10.09 -11.31
CA MET A 154 18.52 -9.16 -10.19
C MET A 154 17.20 -8.59 -9.67
N GLU A 155 16.26 -8.27 -10.56
CA GLU A 155 14.93 -7.79 -10.19
C GLU A 155 14.14 -8.88 -9.44
N ILE A 156 14.18 -10.13 -9.90
CA ILE A 156 13.55 -11.27 -9.23
C ILE A 156 14.12 -11.46 -7.81
N VAL A 157 15.44 -11.41 -7.65
CA VAL A 157 16.08 -11.53 -6.32
C VAL A 157 15.69 -10.37 -5.41
N ALA A 158 15.68 -9.14 -5.93
CA ALA A 158 15.24 -7.98 -5.19
C ALA A 158 13.77 -8.13 -4.75
N ALA A 159 12.87 -8.51 -5.65
CA ALA A 159 11.47 -8.76 -5.36
C ALA A 159 11.30 -9.81 -4.26
N LYS A 160 11.97 -10.95 -4.34
CA LYS A 160 11.94 -11.99 -3.29
C LYS A 160 12.40 -11.45 -1.93
N LYS A 161 13.48 -10.66 -1.90
CA LYS A 161 13.96 -10.02 -0.67
C LYS A 161 12.94 -9.06 -0.09
N LYS A 162 12.26 -8.27 -0.93
CA LYS A 162 11.16 -7.39 -0.50
C LYS A 162 10.03 -8.21 0.14
N GLN A 163 9.58 -9.26 -0.55
CA GLN A 163 8.50 -10.13 -0.07
C GLN A 163 8.85 -10.74 1.30
N GLN A 164 10.07 -11.25 1.45
CA GLN A 164 10.55 -11.83 2.70
C GLN A 164 10.56 -10.80 3.86
N ALA A 165 11.02 -9.58 3.60
CA ALA A 165 11.02 -8.51 4.61
C ALA A 165 9.60 -8.13 5.06
N VAL A 166 8.63 -8.10 4.15
CA VAL A 166 7.23 -7.86 4.51
C VAL A 166 6.69 -9.01 5.37
N ILE A 167 6.96 -10.26 4.99
CA ILE A 167 6.53 -11.43 5.76
C ILE A 167 7.09 -11.38 7.17
N GLU A 168 8.39 -11.13 7.33
CA GLU A 168 9.04 -11.01 8.64
C GLU A 168 8.41 -9.91 9.49
N GLN A 169 8.19 -8.73 8.91
CA GLN A 169 7.55 -7.62 9.61
C GLN A 169 6.12 -7.97 10.06
N VAL A 170 5.33 -8.63 9.22
CA VAL A 170 3.98 -9.09 9.59
C VAL A 170 4.06 -10.07 10.75
N MET A 171 4.97 -11.04 10.71
CA MET A 171 5.13 -12.00 11.80
C MET A 171 5.53 -11.30 13.10
N ILE A 172 6.45 -10.33 13.05
CA ILE A 172 6.84 -9.51 14.20
C ILE A 172 5.64 -8.74 14.76
N ASP A 173 4.89 -8.02 13.93
CA ASP A 173 3.75 -7.23 14.36
C ASP A 173 2.66 -8.09 14.99
N GLN A 174 2.38 -9.27 14.44
CA GLN A 174 1.33 -10.16 14.94
C GLN A 174 1.74 -10.89 16.22
N LEU A 175 2.99 -11.36 16.32
CA LEU A 175 3.48 -12.06 17.52
C LEU A 175 3.74 -11.09 18.68
N SER A 176 4.27 -9.90 18.43
CA SER A 176 4.51 -8.90 19.47
C SER A 176 3.21 -8.35 20.07
N ARG A 177 2.18 -8.13 19.24
CA ARG A 177 0.85 -7.66 19.72
C ARG A 177 0.09 -8.72 20.51
N ALA A 178 0.22 -10.00 20.15
CA ALA A 178 -0.46 -11.09 20.85
C ALA A 178 0.00 -11.19 22.32
N VAL A 179 1.29 -10.95 22.60
CA VAL A 179 1.83 -10.98 23.96
C VAL A 179 1.34 -9.79 24.80
N ILE A 180 1.11 -8.63 24.19
CA ILE A 180 0.67 -7.40 24.89
C ILE A 180 -0.85 -7.41 25.14
N SER A 181 -1.62 -8.10 24.28
CA SER A 181 -3.09 -8.04 24.29
C SER A 181 -3.75 -9.20 25.05
N ASP A 182 -2.98 -10.08 25.70
CA ASP A 182 -3.52 -11.23 26.42
C ASP A 182 -4.28 -10.77 27.68
N PRO A 183 -5.62 -10.93 27.75
CA PRO A 183 -6.41 -10.55 28.91
C PRO A 183 -5.99 -11.30 30.18
N GLU A 184 -5.38 -12.49 30.06
CA GLU A 184 -4.87 -13.26 31.19
C GLU A 184 -3.65 -12.61 31.86
N GLN A 185 -2.91 -11.74 31.17
CA GLN A 185 -1.82 -10.97 31.78
C GLN A 185 -2.33 -9.94 32.80
N ASN A 186 -3.58 -9.49 32.65
CA ASN A 186 -4.23 -8.58 33.60
C ASN A 186 -4.97 -9.31 34.72
N SER A 187 -5.08 -10.65 34.65
CA SER A 187 -5.73 -11.46 35.68
C SER A 187 -4.81 -11.64 36.91
N ILE A 188 -5.05 -10.82 37.94
CA ILE A 188 -4.42 -10.98 39.25
C ILE A 188 -4.88 -12.31 39.86
N ILE A 189 -3.90 -13.06 40.38
CA ILE A 189 -4.05 -14.30 41.16
C ILE A 189 -5.22 -14.19 42.13
N GLY A 190 -6.28 -14.95 41.88
CA GLY A 190 -7.39 -15.16 42.79
C GLY A 190 -7.60 -16.65 43.00
N SER A 191 -6.68 -17.32 43.69
CA SER A 191 -6.92 -18.63 44.31
C SER A 191 -5.67 -19.15 45.04
N GLN A 192 -5.29 -18.49 46.14
CA GLN A 192 -4.70 -19.22 47.25
C GLN A 192 -5.57 -18.95 48.46
N GLN A 193 -6.32 -19.97 48.86
CA GLN A 193 -7.07 -19.99 50.11
C GLN A 193 -6.08 -19.78 51.25
N VAL A 194 -6.22 -18.68 51.98
CA VAL A 194 -5.61 -18.52 53.31
C VAL A 194 -6.77 -18.53 54.30
N PRO A 195 -6.77 -19.39 55.34
CA PRO A 195 -7.85 -19.43 56.30
C PRO A 195 -7.83 -18.20 57.22
N TYR A 196 -8.95 -17.49 57.25
CA TYR A 196 -9.47 -16.56 58.28
C TYR A 196 -8.49 -15.69 59.09
N LEU A 197 -8.65 -14.36 58.97
CA LEU A 197 -8.93 -13.43 60.09
C LEU A 197 -9.49 -12.10 59.53
N PRO A 198 -10.56 -11.51 60.11
CA PRO A 198 -11.19 -10.30 59.57
C PRO A 198 -10.71 -9.05 60.31
N LEU A 199 -10.06 -8.10 59.61
CA LEU A 199 -10.15 -6.65 59.90
C LEU A 199 -9.24 -5.85 58.93
N PHE A 200 -9.85 -4.87 58.26
CA PHE A 200 -9.27 -3.85 57.37
C PHE A 200 -8.54 -4.32 56.12
N GLN A 201 -9.18 -4.16 54.95
CA GLN A 201 -8.49 -4.24 53.66
C GLN A 201 -8.87 -3.04 52.79
N GLU A 202 -8.27 -1.90 53.09
CA GLU A 202 -8.05 -0.88 52.06
C GLU A 202 -7.13 -1.48 50.99
N LYS A 203 -7.58 -1.47 49.74
CA LYS A 203 -6.76 -1.90 48.61
C LYS A 203 -5.59 -0.91 48.46
N VAL A 204 -4.39 -1.37 48.78
CA VAL A 204 -3.15 -0.58 48.59
C VAL A 204 -3.01 -0.19 47.10
N PRO A 205 -2.75 1.10 46.78
CA PRO A 205 -2.53 1.56 45.41
C PRO A 205 -1.36 0.86 44.72
N LEU A 206 -1.50 0.56 43.42
CA LEU A 206 -0.54 -0.20 42.61
C LEU A 206 0.89 0.35 42.62
N HIS A 207 1.08 1.64 42.90
CA HIS A 207 2.38 2.31 42.93
C HIS A 207 3.29 1.86 44.10
N LEU A 208 2.73 1.24 45.15
CA LEU A 208 3.50 0.75 46.30
C LEU A 208 3.94 -0.72 46.17
N ARG A 209 3.53 -1.43 45.11
CA ARG A 209 4.01 -2.78 44.81
C ARG A 209 5.29 -2.68 43.97
N LYS A 210 6.44 -2.86 44.62
CA LYS A 210 7.69 -3.19 43.91
C LYS A 210 7.53 -4.58 43.30
N ARG A 211 7.19 -4.65 42.01
CA ARG A 211 7.37 -5.85 41.20
C ARG A 211 8.81 -5.87 40.72
N THR A 212 9.54 -6.93 41.02
CA THR A 212 10.85 -7.13 40.40
C THR A 212 10.66 -7.75 39.01
N LEU A 213 11.56 -7.45 38.05
CA LEU A 213 11.38 -7.82 36.63
C LEU A 213 11.26 -9.34 36.40
N HIS A 214 11.76 -10.15 37.32
CA HIS A 214 11.67 -11.62 37.27
C HIS A 214 10.36 -12.19 37.85
N GLU A 215 9.53 -11.38 38.49
CA GLU A 215 8.21 -11.78 39.02
C GLU A 215 7.10 -11.72 37.95
N THR A 216 7.36 -11.11 36.79
CA THR A 216 6.42 -11.14 35.66
C THR A 216 6.58 -12.45 34.89
N LYS A 217 6.02 -13.55 35.43
CA LYS A 217 5.79 -14.74 34.62
C LYS A 217 4.72 -14.43 33.58
N ILE A 218 5.14 -14.35 32.31
CA ILE A 218 4.22 -14.24 31.17
C ILE A 218 3.43 -15.56 31.12
N LYS A 219 2.14 -15.50 31.46
CA LYS A 219 1.23 -16.62 31.24
C LYS A 219 0.90 -16.65 29.74
N THR A 220 1.27 -17.72 29.06
CA THR A 220 1.07 -17.88 27.61
C THR A 220 0.25 -19.12 27.32
N HIS A 221 -0.93 -19.25 27.95
CA HIS A 221 -1.84 -20.36 27.63
C HIS A 221 -2.68 -20.09 26.36
N SER A 222 -2.83 -18.82 25.93
CA SER A 222 -3.61 -18.41 24.75
C SER A 222 -2.81 -17.75 23.62
N THR A 223 -1.47 -17.75 23.68
CA THR A 223 -0.65 -16.99 22.73
C THR A 223 -0.74 -17.56 21.32
N LEU A 224 -1.20 -16.71 20.40
CA LEU A 224 -1.10 -16.88 18.95
C LEU A 224 0.29 -17.43 18.57
N THR A 225 0.37 -18.71 18.21
CA THR A 225 1.67 -19.34 17.91
C THR A 225 2.10 -19.01 16.48
N GLU A 226 3.41 -19.03 16.23
CA GLU A 226 3.96 -18.92 14.88
C GLU A 226 3.32 -19.96 13.92
N ASN A 227 2.97 -21.15 14.45
CA ASN A 227 2.28 -22.20 13.71
C ASN A 227 0.83 -21.85 13.32
N MET A 228 0.12 -21.03 14.09
CA MET A 228 -1.23 -20.56 13.74
C MET A 228 -1.19 -19.45 12.68
N LEU A 229 -0.15 -18.61 12.74
CA LEU A 229 0.11 -17.56 11.75
C LEU A 229 0.76 -18.06 10.45
N SER A 230 1.41 -19.22 10.48
CA SER A 230 2.07 -19.78 9.30
C SER A 230 1.07 -20.28 8.26
N ASN A 231 -0.14 -20.67 8.67
CA ASN A 231 -1.27 -21.00 7.78
C ASN A 231 -2.00 -19.72 7.33
N LYS A 232 -1.28 -18.82 6.64
CA LYS A 232 -1.82 -17.61 6.03
C LYS A 232 -1.78 -17.72 4.51
N LEU A 233 -2.78 -17.20 3.84
CA LEU A 233 -2.77 -16.98 2.39
C LEU A 233 -2.07 -15.65 2.11
N GLN A 234 -1.05 -15.66 1.27
CA GLN A 234 -0.39 -14.46 0.77
C GLN A 234 -0.96 -14.09 -0.60
N PHE A 235 -1.17 -12.79 -0.81
CA PHE A 235 -1.56 -12.25 -2.11
C PHE A 235 -0.94 -10.87 -2.33
N ASP A 236 -0.75 -10.49 -3.58
CA ASP A 236 -0.35 -9.13 -3.97
C ASP A 236 -1.59 -8.37 -4.44
N ALA A 237 -1.59 -7.06 -4.22
CA ALA A 237 -2.70 -6.20 -4.62
C ALA A 237 -2.23 -4.84 -5.15
N ARG A 238 -3.09 -4.21 -5.93
CA ARG A 238 -2.93 -2.81 -6.36
C ARG A 238 -4.17 -2.00 -6.02
N ILE A 239 -3.99 -0.71 -5.82
CA ILE A 239 -5.11 0.21 -5.60
C ILE A 239 -5.75 0.53 -6.96
N LEU A 240 -7.06 0.37 -7.06
CA LEU A 240 -7.81 0.91 -8.19
C LEU A 240 -7.98 2.43 -7.99
N SER A 241 -6.96 3.18 -8.41
CA SER A 241 -6.94 4.64 -8.30
C SER A 241 -6.53 5.25 -9.63
N ARG A 242 -7.10 6.41 -9.95
CA ARG A 242 -6.67 7.25 -11.09
C ARG A 242 -5.43 8.08 -10.76
N ASN A 243 -5.11 8.24 -9.47
CA ASN A 243 -3.92 8.95 -9.02
C ASN A 243 -2.70 8.03 -9.13
N GLY A 244 -1.73 8.41 -9.96
CA GLY A 244 -0.53 7.61 -10.23
C GLY A 244 0.28 7.27 -8.99
N ARG A 245 0.32 8.17 -7.99
CA ARG A 245 1.04 7.93 -6.72
C ARG A 245 0.46 6.75 -5.96
N ASP A 246 -0.86 6.62 -5.95
CA ASP A 246 -1.55 5.57 -5.22
C ASP A 246 -1.67 4.30 -6.05
N ALA A 247 -1.91 4.42 -7.36
CA ALA A 247 -2.00 3.30 -8.28
C ALA A 247 -0.68 2.50 -8.40
N CYS A 248 0.47 3.17 -8.24
CA CYS A 248 1.80 2.55 -8.32
C CYS A 248 2.33 2.01 -6.98
N ARG A 249 1.52 2.00 -5.91
CA ARG A 249 1.93 1.38 -4.64
C ARG A 249 2.05 -0.14 -4.75
N GLU A 250 3.10 -0.69 -4.14
CA GLU A 250 3.30 -2.13 -4.01
C GLU A 250 2.65 -2.58 -2.70
N LEU A 251 1.52 -3.30 -2.79
CA LEU A 251 0.79 -3.82 -1.63
C LEU A 251 0.83 -5.34 -1.57
N MET A 252 1.04 -5.85 -0.37
CA MET A 252 1.03 -7.28 -0.07
C MET A 252 0.05 -7.56 1.07
N GLY A 253 -0.89 -8.46 0.82
CA GLY A 253 -1.93 -8.86 1.76
C GLY A 253 -1.71 -10.26 2.34
N PHE A 254 -2.27 -10.45 3.53
CA PHE A 254 -2.27 -11.72 4.23
C PHE A 254 -3.65 -12.00 4.80
N PHE A 255 -4.26 -13.10 4.36
CA PHE A 255 -5.50 -13.62 4.91
C PHE A 255 -5.24 -14.79 5.84
N PHE A 256 -5.74 -14.70 7.06
CA PHE A 256 -5.55 -15.67 8.11
C PHE A 256 -6.81 -16.52 8.26
N ALA A 257 -6.77 -17.74 7.72
CA ALA A 257 -7.95 -18.60 7.67
C ALA A 257 -8.48 -19.01 9.05
N HIS A 258 -7.62 -19.04 10.08
CA HIS A 258 -7.99 -19.49 11.43
C HIS A 258 -8.96 -18.53 12.15
N ASP A 259 -8.78 -17.22 11.97
CA ASP A 259 -9.58 -16.16 12.60
C ASP A 259 -10.37 -15.33 11.57
N LYS A 260 -10.28 -15.67 10.28
CA LYS A 260 -10.86 -14.95 9.13
C LYS A 260 -10.43 -13.49 9.04
N SER A 261 -9.31 -13.14 9.66
CA SER A 261 -8.78 -11.78 9.60
C SER A 261 -7.92 -11.57 8.35
N LEU A 262 -7.82 -10.32 7.93
CA LEU A 262 -7.01 -9.86 6.82
C LEU A 262 -6.18 -8.66 7.24
N THR A 263 -4.97 -8.54 6.71
CA THR A 263 -4.14 -7.33 6.81
C THR A 263 -3.41 -7.09 5.49
N ILE A 264 -3.07 -5.83 5.19
CA ILE A 264 -2.35 -5.45 3.97
C ILE A 264 -1.21 -4.51 4.36
N TYR A 265 -0.03 -4.76 3.83
CA TYR A 265 1.18 -4.01 4.07
C TYR A 265 1.65 -3.35 2.77
N GLU A 266 2.24 -2.17 2.92
CA GLU A 266 2.94 -1.47 1.85
C GLU A 266 4.45 -1.60 2.07
N TYR A 267 5.16 -2.00 1.01
CA TYR A 267 6.61 -1.96 1.01
C TYR A 267 7.10 -0.58 0.58
N ARG A 268 7.86 0.09 1.45
CA ARG A 268 8.50 1.39 1.16
C ARG A 268 10.01 1.27 1.24
N GLN A 269 10.69 1.78 0.23
CA GLN A 269 12.13 1.98 0.24
C GLN A 269 12.42 3.48 0.47
N PHE A 270 13.04 3.77 1.62
CA PHE A 270 13.50 5.08 2.03
C PHE A 270 15.01 5.20 1.79
N GLY A 271 15.38 5.89 0.71
CA GLY A 271 16.78 6.00 0.27
C GLY A 271 17.37 4.63 -0.12
N SER A 272 18.70 4.55 -0.19
CA SER A 272 19.38 3.35 -0.72
C SER A 272 19.29 2.13 0.20
N ASN A 273 19.16 2.33 1.53
CA ASN A 273 19.42 1.27 2.52
C ASN A 273 18.29 1.02 3.53
N ARG A 274 17.26 1.87 3.61
CA ARG A 274 16.18 1.66 4.57
C ARG A 274 14.94 1.16 3.85
N THR A 275 14.50 -0.03 4.21
CA THR A 275 13.28 -0.64 3.68
C THR A 275 12.35 -0.89 4.84
N SER A 276 11.12 -0.44 4.73
CA SER A 276 10.09 -0.67 5.76
C SER A 276 8.86 -1.28 5.13
N ALA A 277 8.34 -2.33 5.76
CA ALA A 277 6.99 -2.79 5.53
C ALA A 277 6.08 -2.12 6.57
N LEU A 278 5.05 -1.40 6.13
CA LEU A 278 4.14 -0.69 7.02
C LEU A 278 2.71 -1.18 6.81
N PRO A 279 1.90 -1.31 7.88
CA PRO A 279 0.50 -1.72 7.75
C PRO A 279 -0.27 -0.61 7.00
N PHE A 280 -0.79 -0.98 5.84
CA PHE A 280 -1.65 -0.15 4.99
C PHE A 280 -3.12 -0.38 5.38
N ILE A 281 -3.54 -1.64 5.49
CA ILE A 281 -4.79 -2.07 6.12
C ILE A 281 -4.44 -2.87 7.37
N TYR A 282 -4.84 -2.38 8.54
CA TYR A 282 -4.62 -3.05 9.81
C TYR A 282 -5.28 -4.44 9.85
N LYS A 283 -4.76 -5.35 10.68
CA LYS A 283 -5.38 -6.67 10.85
C LYS A 283 -6.79 -6.52 11.44
N GLY A 284 -7.77 -7.12 10.78
CA GLY A 284 -9.16 -7.12 11.21
C GLY A 284 -10.01 -8.07 10.39
N ILE A 285 -11.26 -8.26 10.80
CA ILE A 285 -12.26 -9.00 10.02
C ILE A 285 -13.02 -7.98 9.18
N TYR A 286 -12.96 -8.16 7.86
CA TYR A 286 -13.55 -7.24 6.89
C TYR A 286 -14.70 -7.89 6.15
N SER A 287 -15.62 -7.05 5.69
CA SER A 287 -16.79 -7.46 4.90
C SER A 287 -16.83 -6.72 3.57
N HIS A 288 -17.49 -7.31 2.58
CA HIS A 288 -17.77 -6.68 1.29
C HIS A 288 -18.54 -5.37 1.52
N GLN A 289 -18.03 -4.24 1.02
CA GLN A 289 -18.67 -2.92 1.24
C GLN A 289 -19.73 -2.59 0.19
N TYR A 290 -19.69 -3.27 -0.96
CA TYR A 290 -20.54 -3.05 -2.12
C TYR A 290 -20.79 -4.38 -2.86
N GLY A 291 -21.70 -4.37 -3.83
CA GLY A 291 -22.08 -5.56 -4.60
C GLY A 291 -23.10 -6.47 -3.91
N ARG A 292 -23.39 -7.61 -4.54
CA ARG A 292 -24.40 -8.59 -4.06
C ARG A 292 -24.05 -9.25 -2.73
N ARG A 293 -22.75 -9.26 -2.37
CA ARG A 293 -22.24 -9.77 -1.10
C ARG A 293 -22.14 -8.73 0.01
N LYS A 294 -22.61 -7.49 -0.20
CA LYS A 294 -22.49 -6.40 0.79
C LYS A 294 -22.87 -6.84 2.20
N GLY A 295 -21.98 -6.61 3.16
CA GLY A 295 -22.13 -7.00 4.57
C GLY A 295 -21.70 -8.43 4.91
N LYS A 296 -21.44 -9.31 3.92
CA LYS A 296 -20.83 -10.62 4.17
C LYS A 296 -19.33 -10.47 4.39
N GLN A 297 -18.77 -11.26 5.30
CA GLN A 297 -17.33 -11.28 5.56
C GLN A 297 -16.57 -11.89 4.38
N TYR A 298 -15.33 -11.44 4.15
CA TYR A 298 -14.47 -12.07 3.16
C TYR A 298 -14.15 -13.51 3.55
N GLN A 299 -14.27 -14.41 2.58
CA GLN A 299 -13.96 -15.82 2.72
C GLN A 299 -12.76 -16.20 1.86
N LEU A 300 -12.19 -17.38 2.08
CA LEU A 300 -11.04 -17.86 1.31
C LEU A 300 -11.28 -17.78 -0.21
N GLN A 301 -12.49 -18.10 -0.66
CA GLN A 301 -12.87 -18.10 -2.07
C GLN A 301 -12.95 -16.71 -2.72
N ASP A 302 -12.99 -15.64 -1.93
CA ASP A 302 -12.99 -14.27 -2.46
C ASP A 302 -11.57 -13.84 -2.91
N PHE A 303 -10.54 -14.63 -2.59
CA PHE A 303 -9.14 -14.34 -2.93
C PHE A 303 -8.72 -15.06 -4.21
N TYR A 304 -8.93 -14.41 -5.36
CA TYR A 304 -8.45 -14.85 -6.67
C TYR A 304 -7.94 -13.65 -7.48
N VAL A 305 -7.07 -13.91 -8.46
CA VAL A 305 -6.54 -12.85 -9.34
C VAL A 305 -7.69 -12.18 -10.08
N GLY A 306 -7.73 -10.85 -10.03
CA GLY A 306 -8.83 -10.07 -10.58
C GLY A 306 -9.94 -9.76 -9.57
N ALA A 307 -9.96 -10.33 -8.37
CA ALA A 307 -10.97 -9.99 -7.36
C ALA A 307 -10.76 -8.57 -6.78
N ASN A 308 -11.85 -7.92 -6.41
CA ASN A 308 -11.85 -6.60 -5.77
C ASN A 308 -12.17 -6.73 -4.27
N LEU A 309 -11.26 -6.26 -3.43
CA LEU A 309 -11.45 -6.10 -2.00
C LEU A 309 -11.74 -4.64 -1.70
N THR A 310 -12.80 -4.38 -0.94
CA THR A 310 -13.20 -3.03 -0.51
C THR A 310 -13.10 -2.80 0.98
N PHE A 311 -12.68 -1.58 1.32
CA PHE A 311 -12.46 -1.11 2.68
C PHE A 311 -12.99 0.31 2.87
N LEU A 312 -13.47 0.63 4.06
CA LEU A 312 -13.82 2.00 4.44
C LEU A 312 -12.54 2.76 4.80
N SER A 313 -12.29 3.89 4.13
CA SER A 313 -11.09 4.69 4.36
C SER A 313 -11.02 5.26 5.78
N SER A 314 -12.16 5.53 6.40
CA SER A 314 -12.28 6.06 7.76
C SER A 314 -11.73 5.13 8.85
N TYR A 315 -11.65 3.82 8.61
CA TYR A 315 -11.11 2.86 9.57
C TYR A 315 -9.58 2.83 9.62
N HIS A 316 -8.91 3.54 8.70
CA HIS A 316 -7.47 3.46 8.51
C HIS A 316 -6.82 4.84 8.57
N LEU A 317 -6.46 5.25 9.79
CA LEU A 317 -5.86 6.56 10.07
C LEU A 317 -4.52 6.78 9.38
N SER A 318 -3.76 5.73 9.08
CA SER A 318 -2.45 5.78 8.42
C SER A 318 -2.52 6.05 6.91
N LEU A 319 -3.71 6.07 6.32
CA LEU A 319 -3.84 6.26 4.88
C LEU A 319 -3.50 7.69 4.43
N PRO A 320 -2.92 7.85 3.23
CA PRO A 320 -2.75 9.15 2.58
C PRO A 320 -4.06 9.93 2.43
N GLU A 321 -3.99 11.26 2.47
CA GLU A 321 -5.16 12.14 2.28
C GLU A 321 -5.85 11.91 0.94
N SER A 322 -5.08 11.71 -0.13
CA SER A 322 -5.59 11.40 -1.48
C SER A 322 -6.46 10.14 -1.53
N ILE A 323 -6.26 9.20 -0.61
CA ILE A 323 -7.05 7.97 -0.50
C ILE A 323 -8.26 8.19 0.40
N LYS A 324 -8.12 9.03 1.44
CA LYS A 324 -9.20 9.36 2.38
C LYS A 324 -10.28 10.26 1.78
N GLU A 325 -9.99 10.97 0.70
CA GLU A 325 -10.99 11.72 -0.08
C GLU A 325 -12.14 10.84 -0.53
N ASN A 326 -11.86 9.56 -0.82
CA ASN A 326 -12.89 8.58 -1.14
C ASN A 326 -13.30 7.80 0.12
N PRO A 327 -14.61 7.63 0.38
CA PRO A 327 -15.07 6.86 1.55
C PRO A 327 -14.74 5.38 1.43
N LEU A 328 -14.60 4.88 0.20
CA LEU A 328 -14.31 3.49 -0.12
C LEU A 328 -13.01 3.38 -0.89
N ILE A 329 -12.23 2.37 -0.54
CA ILE A 329 -10.95 2.02 -1.17
C ILE A 329 -11.13 0.65 -1.78
N THR A 330 -10.83 0.53 -3.07
CA THR A 330 -10.90 -0.73 -3.79
C THR A 330 -9.49 -1.20 -4.15
N LEU A 331 -9.15 -2.40 -3.68
CA LEU A 331 -7.89 -3.08 -3.95
C LEU A 331 -8.16 -4.26 -4.87
N ARG A 332 -7.46 -4.31 -5.99
CA ARG A 332 -7.50 -5.41 -6.95
C ARG A 332 -6.41 -6.41 -6.61
N ILE A 333 -6.77 -7.69 -6.48
CA ILE A 333 -5.82 -8.77 -6.29
C ILE A 333 -5.09 -9.04 -7.61
N THR A 334 -3.76 -8.93 -7.60
CA THR A 334 -2.91 -9.11 -8.79
C THR A 334 -2.30 -10.51 -8.84
N HIS A 335 -2.00 -11.09 -7.68
CA HIS A 335 -1.40 -12.41 -7.56
C HIS A 335 -1.85 -13.08 -6.26
N VAL A 336 -2.00 -14.40 -6.27
CA VAL A 336 -2.35 -15.22 -5.08
C VAL A 336 -1.42 -16.41 -5.04
N ASP A 337 -0.90 -16.75 -3.86
CA ASP A 337 -0.15 -17.99 -3.69
C ASP A 337 -1.09 -19.21 -3.78
N GLN A 338 -1.17 -19.78 -4.98
CA GLN A 338 -2.09 -20.86 -5.31
C GLN A 338 -1.82 -22.14 -4.50
N LEU A 339 -0.56 -22.42 -4.18
CA LEU A 339 -0.19 -23.62 -3.43
C LEU A 339 -0.71 -23.56 -1.99
N THR A 340 -0.57 -22.40 -1.34
CA THR A 340 -1.15 -22.20 -0.01
C THR A 340 -2.66 -22.12 -0.06
N PHE A 341 -3.25 -21.50 -1.09
CA PHE A 341 -4.69 -21.48 -1.31
C PHE A 341 -5.29 -22.89 -1.35
N ASP A 342 -4.76 -23.78 -2.20
CA ASP A 342 -5.27 -25.15 -2.37
C ASP A 342 -5.08 -25.98 -1.09
N SER A 343 -3.98 -25.77 -0.36
CA SER A 343 -3.72 -26.40 0.93
C SER A 343 -4.72 -25.95 2.00
N LEU A 344 -5.01 -24.65 2.09
CA LEU A 344 -5.99 -24.09 3.02
C LEU A 344 -7.40 -24.57 2.67
N ARG A 345 -7.77 -24.56 1.38
CA ARG A 345 -9.07 -25.03 0.92
C ARG A 345 -9.34 -26.48 1.30
N LYS A 346 -8.35 -27.36 1.14
CA LYS A 346 -8.44 -28.78 1.56
C LYS A 346 -8.62 -28.92 3.07
N LYS A 347 -7.94 -28.10 3.89
CA LYS A 347 -8.02 -28.16 5.36
C LYS A 347 -9.38 -27.71 5.89
N ILE A 348 -10.02 -26.74 5.24
CA ILE A 348 -11.21 -26.08 5.79
C ILE A 348 -12.50 -26.88 5.48
N MET A 349 -12.47 -27.90 4.61
CA MET A 349 -13.68 -28.64 4.15
C MET A 349 -14.82 -27.68 3.75
N GLU A 350 -14.46 -26.51 3.21
CA GLU A 350 -15.43 -25.52 2.76
C GLU A 350 -16.06 -26.04 1.45
N ASN A 351 -17.27 -26.61 1.56
CA ASN A 351 -18.23 -26.63 0.45
C ASN A 351 -18.70 -25.21 0.24
N GLY A 352 -17.86 -24.43 -0.44
CA GLY A 352 -18.13 -23.06 -0.76
C GLY A 352 -19.30 -22.92 -1.71
N ASP A 353 -20.32 -22.16 -1.32
CA ASP A 353 -21.17 -21.49 -2.30
C ASP A 353 -20.24 -20.59 -3.13
N GLY A 354 -20.00 -20.99 -4.38
CA GLY A 354 -19.18 -20.25 -5.31
C GLY A 354 -19.80 -18.90 -5.68
N LEU A 355 -19.70 -18.52 -6.95
CA LEU A 355 -20.47 -17.37 -7.43
C LEU A 355 -21.96 -17.67 -7.24
N THR A 356 -22.68 -16.72 -6.63
CA THR A 356 -24.14 -16.81 -6.62
C THR A 356 -24.67 -16.77 -8.05
N GLU A 357 -25.80 -17.41 -8.33
CA GLU A 357 -26.42 -17.40 -9.67
C GLU A 357 -26.60 -15.97 -10.19
N GLN A 358 -26.95 -15.04 -9.29
CA GLN A 358 -27.06 -13.62 -9.60
C GLN A 358 -25.72 -12.99 -10.01
N GLU A 359 -24.62 -13.30 -9.33
CA GLU A 359 -23.28 -12.79 -9.70
C GLU A 359 -22.81 -13.36 -11.04
N ALA A 360 -23.17 -14.60 -11.35
CA ALA A 360 -22.91 -15.19 -12.66
C ALA A 360 -23.72 -14.48 -13.76
N SER A 361 -24.99 -14.18 -13.47
CA SER A 361 -25.85 -13.39 -14.37
C SER A 361 -25.29 -11.98 -14.59
N ASP A 362 -24.93 -11.26 -13.53
CA ASP A 362 -24.35 -9.92 -13.60
C ASP A 362 -23.06 -9.92 -14.46
N ARG A 363 -22.19 -10.94 -14.29
CA ARG A 363 -21.00 -11.13 -15.14
C ARG A 363 -21.33 -11.39 -16.60
N SER A 364 -22.38 -12.14 -16.88
CA SER A 364 -22.80 -12.42 -18.26
C SER A 364 -23.27 -11.14 -18.97
N ILE A 365 -23.94 -10.24 -18.25
CA ILE A 365 -24.39 -8.94 -18.79
C ILE A 365 -23.16 -8.09 -19.17
N PHE A 366 -22.18 -7.95 -18.27
CA PHE A 366 -20.94 -7.25 -18.59
C PHE A 366 -20.24 -7.86 -19.81
N LYS A 367 -20.12 -9.19 -19.85
CA LYS A 367 -19.46 -9.88 -20.95
C LYS A 367 -20.15 -9.65 -22.29
N ASN A 368 -21.49 -9.73 -22.33
CA ASN A 368 -22.26 -9.50 -23.56
C ASN A 368 -22.05 -8.08 -24.11
N ILE A 369 -22.09 -7.07 -23.24
CA ILE A 369 -21.84 -5.66 -23.62
C ILE A 369 -20.39 -5.47 -24.09
N GLN A 370 -19.44 -6.08 -23.38
CA GLN A 370 -18.02 -6.04 -23.76
C GLN A 370 -17.78 -6.67 -25.13
N ASP A 371 -18.38 -7.82 -25.40
CA ASP A 371 -18.24 -8.51 -26.68
C ASP A 371 -18.88 -7.69 -27.82
N LEU A 372 -20.06 -7.09 -27.58
CA LEU A 372 -20.71 -6.17 -28.52
C LEU A 372 -19.82 -4.95 -28.85
N LEU A 373 -19.23 -4.33 -27.84
CA LEU A 373 -18.41 -3.14 -28.03
C LEU A 373 -17.01 -3.47 -28.56
N ARG A 374 -16.48 -4.67 -28.29
CA ARG A 374 -15.17 -5.12 -28.79
C ARG A 374 -15.10 -5.08 -30.31
N GLU A 375 -16.17 -5.48 -31.01
CA GLU A 375 -16.26 -5.38 -32.46
C GLU A 375 -16.15 -3.93 -32.96
N LYS A 376 -16.72 -2.98 -32.21
CA LYS A 376 -16.70 -1.54 -32.56
C LYS A 376 -15.36 -0.87 -32.25
N LEU A 377 -14.63 -1.41 -31.28
CA LEU A 377 -13.39 -0.85 -30.78
C LEU A 377 -12.21 -1.05 -31.73
N HIS A 378 -12.07 -2.21 -32.39
CA HIS A 378 -10.99 -2.60 -33.32
C HIS A 378 -9.81 -1.59 -33.46
N GLU A 379 -9.58 -1.00 -34.65
CA GLU A 379 -8.47 -0.05 -34.90
C GLU A 379 -8.65 1.31 -34.21
N ARG A 380 -9.81 1.56 -33.60
CA ARG A 380 -10.18 2.84 -32.98
C ARG A 380 -10.05 2.83 -31.46
N ALA A 381 -9.64 1.70 -30.86
CA ALA A 381 -9.68 1.49 -29.41
C ALA A 381 -8.89 2.55 -28.65
N VAL A 382 -7.66 2.84 -29.07
CA VAL A 382 -6.82 3.90 -28.48
C VAL A 382 -7.54 5.24 -28.47
N ARG A 383 -8.09 5.65 -29.63
CA ARG A 383 -8.80 6.95 -29.77
C ARG A 383 -10.08 7.00 -28.95
N ILE A 384 -10.84 5.90 -28.90
CA ILE A 384 -12.10 5.83 -28.14
C ILE A 384 -11.82 5.87 -26.63
N LEU A 385 -10.91 5.04 -26.11
CA LEU A 385 -10.65 4.97 -24.67
C LEU A 385 -10.03 6.26 -24.14
N THR A 386 -9.01 6.79 -24.82
CA THR A 386 -8.39 8.07 -24.44
C THR A 386 -9.37 9.25 -24.57
N GLY A 387 -10.13 9.29 -25.67
CA GLY A 387 -11.15 10.31 -25.90
C GLY A 387 -12.26 10.28 -24.86
N LEU A 388 -12.78 9.10 -24.51
CA LEU A 388 -13.78 8.93 -23.45
C LEU A 388 -13.22 9.34 -22.08
N GLY A 389 -11.99 8.93 -21.76
CA GLY A 389 -11.32 9.34 -20.54
C GLY A 389 -11.25 10.88 -20.44
N LYS A 390 -10.84 11.54 -21.51
CA LYS A 390 -10.79 13.02 -21.59
C LYS A 390 -12.17 13.65 -21.48
N TYR A 391 -13.18 13.07 -22.14
CA TYR A 391 -14.57 13.53 -22.11
C TYR A 391 -15.17 13.44 -20.71
N PHE A 392 -15.02 12.31 -20.02
CA PHE A 392 -15.52 12.14 -18.64
C PHE A 392 -14.83 13.09 -17.67
N ARG A 393 -13.51 13.30 -17.80
CA ARG A 393 -12.79 14.30 -16.98
C ARG A 393 -13.29 15.73 -17.23
N HIS A 394 -13.77 16.03 -18.43
CA HIS A 394 -14.37 17.33 -18.73
C HIS A 394 -15.76 17.50 -18.10
N LEU A 395 -16.56 16.42 -18.05
CA LEU A 395 -17.86 16.42 -17.39
C LEU A 395 -17.74 16.45 -15.85
N ASP A 396 -16.73 15.79 -15.28
CA ASP A 396 -16.48 15.72 -13.85
C ASP A 396 -15.87 17.02 -13.30
N LYS A 397 -16.71 18.06 -13.19
CA LYS A 397 -16.33 19.36 -12.63
C LYS A 397 -15.94 19.29 -11.15
N LYS A 398 -16.47 18.31 -10.41
CA LYS A 398 -16.23 18.12 -8.98
C LYS A 398 -14.93 17.35 -8.70
N ARG A 399 -14.36 16.71 -9.72
CA ARG A 399 -13.16 15.86 -9.64
C ARG A 399 -13.29 14.69 -8.66
N ASN A 400 -14.52 14.19 -8.47
CA ASN A 400 -14.80 13.06 -7.60
C ASN A 400 -14.96 11.74 -8.37
N GLY A 401 -14.92 11.78 -9.70
CA GLY A 401 -15.06 10.63 -10.57
C GLY A 401 -16.49 10.20 -10.88
N LEU A 402 -17.48 10.82 -10.23
CA LEU A 402 -18.88 10.39 -10.29
C LEU A 402 -19.63 11.18 -11.35
N LEU A 403 -20.29 10.46 -12.26
CA LEU A 403 -21.15 11.02 -13.31
C LEU A 403 -22.54 10.42 -13.23
N CYS A 404 -23.55 11.15 -13.73
CA CYS A 404 -24.93 10.67 -13.73
C CYS A 404 -25.22 9.81 -14.96
N LYS A 405 -26.39 9.16 -14.96
CA LYS A 405 -26.82 8.27 -16.03
C LYS A 405 -26.86 8.95 -17.40
N GLU A 406 -27.37 10.18 -17.46
CA GLU A 406 -27.48 10.96 -18.69
C GLU A 406 -26.11 11.28 -19.29
N ASP A 407 -25.11 11.57 -18.45
CA ASP A 407 -23.74 11.83 -18.88
C ASP A 407 -23.15 10.62 -19.61
N PHE A 408 -23.37 9.41 -19.08
CA PHE A 408 -22.92 8.18 -19.73
C PHE A 408 -23.67 7.88 -21.02
N LYS A 409 -25.00 8.04 -21.05
CA LYS A 409 -25.78 7.90 -22.30
C LYS A 409 -25.33 8.89 -23.37
N GLN A 410 -25.04 10.13 -22.99
CA GLN A 410 -24.53 11.14 -23.91
C GLN A 410 -23.12 10.76 -24.41
N ALA A 411 -22.24 10.27 -23.54
CA ALA A 411 -20.91 9.83 -23.93
C ALA A 411 -20.96 8.69 -24.94
N LEU A 412 -21.79 7.66 -24.71
CA LEU A 412 -21.96 6.56 -25.67
C LEU A 412 -22.41 7.07 -27.05
N LYS A 413 -23.34 8.02 -27.10
CA LYS A 413 -23.80 8.65 -28.37
C LYS A 413 -22.68 9.42 -29.07
N VAL A 414 -21.94 10.27 -28.35
CA VAL A 414 -20.85 11.09 -28.90
C VAL A 414 -19.74 10.24 -29.50
N PHE A 415 -19.46 9.09 -28.89
CA PHE A 415 -18.42 8.17 -29.34
C PHE A 415 -18.93 7.07 -30.29
N HIS A 416 -20.19 7.17 -30.73
CA HIS A 416 -20.83 6.20 -31.63
C HIS A 416 -20.76 4.75 -31.12
N LEU A 417 -20.96 4.59 -29.81
CA LEU A 417 -21.04 3.30 -29.13
C LEU A 417 -22.50 2.95 -28.91
N GLU A 418 -23.00 2.05 -29.75
CA GLU A 418 -24.39 1.58 -29.69
C GLU A 418 -24.51 0.45 -28.67
N VAL A 419 -25.23 0.71 -27.59
CA VAL A 419 -25.61 -0.29 -26.59
C VAL A 419 -27.14 -0.34 -26.56
N PRO A 420 -27.77 -1.52 -26.69
CA PRO A 420 -29.22 -1.64 -26.56
C PRO A 420 -29.70 -1.08 -25.23
N GLU A 421 -30.81 -0.33 -25.26
CA GLU A 421 -31.32 0.36 -24.05
C GLU A 421 -31.55 -0.63 -22.91
N LYS A 422 -32.07 -1.83 -23.20
CA LYS A 422 -32.26 -2.88 -22.20
C LYS A 422 -30.94 -3.29 -21.53
N ASP A 423 -29.91 -3.55 -22.32
CA ASP A 423 -28.60 -3.98 -21.79
C ASP A 423 -27.96 -2.85 -20.98
N PHE A 424 -28.15 -1.59 -21.39
CA PHE A 424 -27.68 -0.43 -20.63
C PHE A 424 -28.41 -0.30 -19.29
N GLU A 425 -29.73 -0.49 -19.24
CA GLU A 425 -30.49 -0.43 -17.99
C GLU A 425 -30.10 -1.58 -17.04
N ASP A 426 -29.90 -2.79 -17.57
CA ASP A 426 -29.40 -3.93 -16.80
C ASP A 426 -27.99 -3.66 -16.25
N LEU A 427 -27.09 -3.10 -17.08
CA LEU A 427 -25.76 -2.64 -16.66
C LEU A 427 -25.84 -1.59 -15.54
N TRP A 428 -26.71 -0.60 -15.70
CA TRP A 428 -26.88 0.49 -14.75
C TRP A 428 -27.32 -0.02 -13.38
N LEU A 429 -28.27 -0.96 -13.35
CA LEU A 429 -28.75 -1.58 -12.12
C LEU A 429 -27.65 -2.32 -11.35
N ILE A 430 -26.64 -2.86 -12.05
CA ILE A 430 -25.51 -3.54 -11.41
C ILE A 430 -24.49 -2.53 -10.87
N LEU A 431 -24.26 -1.42 -11.57
CA LEU A 431 -23.26 -0.41 -11.18
C LEU A 431 -23.78 0.56 -10.11
N ASP A 432 -25.02 1.04 -10.21
CA ASP A 432 -25.64 1.94 -9.23
C ASP A 432 -26.20 1.17 -8.02
N ILE A 433 -25.30 0.54 -7.26
CA ILE A 433 -25.66 -0.30 -6.11
C ILE A 433 -26.30 0.53 -4.99
N ASN A 434 -25.96 1.81 -4.89
CA ASN A 434 -26.46 2.69 -3.84
C ASN A 434 -27.75 3.42 -4.23
N GLY A 435 -28.19 3.32 -5.48
CA GLY A 435 -29.39 3.99 -6.00
C GLY A 435 -29.28 5.51 -5.93
N ASN A 436 -28.05 6.05 -6.00
CA ASN A 436 -27.80 7.49 -5.96
C ASN A 436 -27.59 8.10 -7.35
N ASP A 437 -27.85 7.31 -8.39
CA ASP A 437 -27.77 7.68 -9.81
C ASP A 437 -26.41 8.26 -10.19
N GLN A 438 -25.35 7.81 -9.51
CA GLN A 438 -23.98 8.27 -9.71
C GLN A 438 -23.03 7.08 -9.71
N VAL A 439 -22.27 6.94 -10.80
CA VAL A 439 -21.31 5.85 -10.99
C VAL A 439 -19.93 6.44 -11.28
N ASP A 440 -18.90 5.79 -10.75
CA ASP A 440 -17.53 6.15 -11.08
C ASP A 440 -17.24 5.85 -12.56
N PHE A 441 -16.77 6.84 -13.32
CA PHE A 441 -16.54 6.63 -14.76
C PHE A 441 -15.45 5.58 -15.06
N GLY A 442 -14.54 5.32 -14.12
CA GLY A 442 -13.56 4.25 -14.23
C GLY A 442 -14.21 2.87 -14.06
N GLU A 443 -15.17 2.74 -13.14
CA GLU A 443 -16.00 1.53 -13.01
C GLU A 443 -16.85 1.31 -14.26
N PHE A 444 -17.50 2.36 -14.76
CA PHE A 444 -18.26 2.30 -15.99
C PHE A 444 -17.40 1.84 -17.18
N LYS A 445 -16.24 2.45 -17.42
CA LYS A 445 -15.30 2.03 -18.48
C LYS A 445 -14.92 0.56 -18.36
N ARG A 446 -14.57 0.10 -17.15
CA ARG A 446 -14.24 -1.32 -16.90
C ARG A 446 -15.43 -2.24 -17.16
N ALA A 447 -16.65 -1.79 -16.87
CA ALA A 447 -17.84 -2.57 -17.10
C ALA A 447 -18.13 -2.74 -18.61
N ILE A 448 -18.02 -1.67 -19.40
CA ILE A 448 -18.37 -1.69 -20.83
C ILE A 448 -17.24 -2.19 -21.74
N PHE A 449 -15.98 -1.96 -21.40
CA PHE A 449 -14.84 -2.36 -22.23
C PHE A 449 -14.10 -3.58 -21.66
N GLY A 450 -14.29 -3.87 -20.38
CA GLY A 450 -13.43 -4.77 -19.64
C GLY A 450 -12.17 -4.05 -19.18
N GLU A 451 -11.20 -4.84 -18.76
CA GLU A 451 -9.90 -4.34 -18.33
C GLU A 451 -8.77 -5.20 -18.91
N MET A 452 -7.64 -4.57 -19.16
CA MET A 452 -6.38 -5.23 -19.45
C MET A 452 -6.03 -6.14 -18.28
N ASN A 453 -5.59 -7.35 -18.60
CA ASN A 453 -5.27 -8.35 -17.59
C ASN A 453 -4.14 -7.88 -16.65
N GLU A 454 -4.10 -8.47 -15.45
CA GLU A 454 -3.16 -8.06 -14.40
C GLU A 454 -1.68 -8.30 -14.78
N TYR A 455 -1.42 -9.24 -15.69
CA TYR A 455 -0.07 -9.53 -16.20
C TYR A 455 0.46 -8.36 -17.02
N ARG A 456 -0.27 -7.95 -18.08
CA ARG A 456 0.06 -6.76 -18.88
C ARG A 456 0.09 -5.48 -18.05
N LYS A 457 -0.86 -5.31 -17.11
CA LYS A 457 -0.88 -4.14 -16.20
C LYS A 457 0.33 -4.05 -15.30
N THR A 458 0.93 -5.18 -14.92
CA THR A 458 2.17 -5.17 -14.12
C THR A 458 3.30 -4.50 -14.90
N PHE A 459 3.50 -4.84 -16.17
CA PHE A 459 4.53 -4.21 -17.01
C PHE A 459 4.21 -2.75 -17.32
N LEU A 460 2.94 -2.41 -17.53
CA LEU A 460 2.52 -1.02 -17.71
C LEU A 460 2.91 -0.18 -16.48
N ARG A 461 2.63 -0.67 -15.27
CA ARG A 461 2.99 0.02 -14.02
C ARG A 461 4.50 0.14 -13.87
N LYS A 462 5.28 -0.90 -14.21
CA LYS A 462 6.76 -0.83 -14.24
C LYS A 462 7.26 0.27 -15.18
N ALA A 463 6.72 0.34 -16.40
CA ALA A 463 7.04 1.40 -17.36
C ALA A 463 6.72 2.78 -16.80
N TYR A 464 5.53 2.96 -16.23
CA TYR A 464 5.13 4.23 -15.65
C TYR A 464 6.00 4.63 -14.45
N MET A 465 6.30 3.71 -13.53
CA MET A 465 7.17 3.96 -12.37
C MET A 465 8.60 4.34 -12.77
N LYS A 466 9.08 3.85 -13.90
CA LYS A 466 10.38 4.26 -14.47
C LYS A 466 10.33 5.70 -14.99
N LEU A 467 9.21 6.12 -15.56
CA LEU A 467 9.01 7.47 -16.06
C LEU A 467 8.73 8.49 -14.94
N ASP A 468 7.94 8.12 -13.94
CA ASP A 468 7.59 8.93 -12.77
C ASP A 468 8.63 8.75 -11.64
N PHE A 469 9.89 9.09 -11.93
CA PHE A 469 10.98 8.96 -10.96
C PHE A 469 10.82 9.88 -9.74
N THR A 470 10.10 10.99 -9.89
CA THR A 470 9.74 11.94 -8.83
C THR A 470 8.57 11.46 -7.96
N LYS A 471 7.84 10.43 -8.40
CA LYS A 471 6.65 9.88 -7.73
C LYS A 471 5.60 10.96 -7.48
N THR A 472 5.42 11.86 -8.45
CA THR A 472 4.42 12.94 -8.38
C THR A 472 3.03 12.47 -8.78
N GLY A 473 2.93 11.35 -9.52
CA GLY A 473 1.69 10.83 -10.07
C GLY A 473 1.32 11.40 -11.44
N SER A 474 2.21 12.20 -12.03
CA SER A 474 2.18 12.71 -13.40
C SER A 474 3.59 12.69 -13.99
N VAL A 475 3.70 12.51 -15.30
CA VAL A 475 4.99 12.51 -16.00
C VAL A 475 5.02 13.67 -16.99
N SER A 476 6.14 14.40 -17.06
CA SER A 476 6.28 15.48 -18.04
C SER A 476 6.37 14.93 -19.47
N MET A 477 5.78 15.63 -20.44
CA MET A 477 5.86 15.25 -21.85
C MET A 477 7.31 15.25 -22.36
N VAL A 478 8.16 16.10 -21.77
CA VAL A 478 9.60 16.16 -22.07
C VAL A 478 10.29 14.86 -21.66
N ASP A 479 9.99 14.32 -20.49
CA ASP A 479 10.59 13.07 -20.01
C ASP A 479 10.09 11.88 -20.82
N ILE A 480 8.79 11.85 -21.16
CA ILE A 480 8.22 10.85 -22.07
C ILE A 480 8.96 10.85 -23.41
N ARG A 481 9.15 12.02 -24.04
CA ARG A 481 9.85 12.15 -25.32
C ARG A 481 11.31 11.68 -25.23
N LYS A 482 12.00 11.95 -24.13
CA LYS A 482 13.40 11.53 -23.92
C LYS A 482 13.53 10.03 -23.70
N CYS A 483 12.59 9.43 -22.95
CA CYS A 483 12.67 8.03 -22.55
C CYS A 483 12.08 7.06 -23.59
N TYR A 484 11.16 7.51 -24.44
CA TYR A 484 10.54 6.66 -25.44
C TYR A 484 11.52 6.24 -26.54
N CYS A 485 11.58 4.93 -26.83
CA CYS A 485 12.44 4.33 -27.84
C CYS A 485 11.60 3.72 -28.97
N ALA A 486 11.83 4.16 -30.21
CA ALA A 486 11.12 3.65 -31.39
C ALA A 486 12.01 2.80 -32.32
N LYS A 487 13.27 2.54 -31.95
CA LYS A 487 14.25 1.81 -32.78
C LYS A 487 13.77 0.43 -33.25
N LYS A 488 13.05 -0.26 -32.37
CA LYS A 488 12.54 -1.61 -32.61
C LYS A 488 11.09 -1.62 -33.14
N HIS A 489 10.56 -0.47 -33.53
CA HIS A 489 9.24 -0.39 -34.12
C HIS A 489 9.24 -1.05 -35.52
N PRO A 490 8.21 -1.84 -35.90
CA PRO A 490 8.19 -2.56 -37.17
C PRO A 490 8.47 -1.68 -38.38
N HIS A 491 7.86 -0.48 -38.46
CA HIS A 491 8.09 0.46 -39.57
C HIS A 491 9.50 1.07 -39.60
N VAL A 492 10.18 1.14 -38.45
CA VAL A 492 11.57 1.62 -38.38
C VAL A 492 12.52 0.52 -38.85
N ILE A 493 12.28 -0.72 -38.42
CA ILE A 493 13.05 -1.90 -38.85
C ILE A 493 12.91 -2.11 -40.36
N SER A 494 11.70 -1.94 -40.92
CA SER A 494 11.45 -2.09 -42.35
C SER A 494 11.94 -0.89 -43.19
N GLY A 495 12.41 0.19 -42.56
CA GLY A 495 12.81 1.42 -43.24
C GLY A 495 11.65 2.25 -43.82
N CYS A 496 10.41 1.94 -43.45
CA CYS A 496 9.21 2.67 -43.91
C CYS A 496 9.01 4.02 -43.19
N ALA A 497 9.58 4.18 -41.99
CA ALA A 497 9.53 5.43 -41.22
C ALA A 497 10.83 5.60 -40.41
N THR A 498 11.19 6.84 -40.11
CA THR A 498 12.33 7.15 -39.23
C THR A 498 11.95 6.99 -37.75
N GLU A 499 12.95 6.82 -36.87
CA GLU A 499 12.70 6.75 -35.42
C GLU A 499 12.01 8.03 -34.93
N GLU A 500 12.46 9.19 -35.41
CA GLU A 500 11.95 10.51 -35.08
C GLU A 500 10.51 10.72 -35.55
N GLU A 501 10.13 10.20 -36.73
CA GLU A 501 8.75 10.23 -37.22
C GLU A 501 7.81 9.44 -36.30
N ILE A 502 8.18 8.21 -35.93
CA ILE A 502 7.37 7.39 -35.03
C ILE A 502 7.28 8.03 -33.64
N LYS A 503 8.39 8.57 -33.12
CA LYS A 503 8.39 9.32 -31.86
C LYS A 503 7.45 10.52 -31.92
N SER A 504 7.53 11.32 -32.98
CA SER A 504 6.71 12.53 -33.11
C SER A 504 5.23 12.19 -33.20
N SER A 505 4.87 11.19 -34.01
CA SER A 505 3.50 10.69 -34.13
C SER A 505 2.94 10.17 -32.80
N PHE A 506 3.75 9.42 -32.03
CA PHE A 506 3.37 8.95 -30.69
C PHE A 506 3.10 10.11 -29.73
N ILE A 507 4.00 11.09 -29.67
CA ILE A 507 3.85 12.25 -28.78
C ILE A 507 2.63 13.09 -29.16
N GLU A 508 2.40 13.34 -30.45
CA GLU A 508 1.21 14.05 -30.93
C GLU A 508 -0.08 13.31 -30.52
N THR A 509 -0.08 11.98 -30.62
CA THR A 509 -1.21 11.16 -30.19
C THR A 509 -1.48 11.32 -28.69
N LEU A 510 -0.44 11.30 -27.85
CA LEU A 510 -0.56 11.52 -26.42
C LEU A 510 -1.01 12.95 -26.08
N GLU A 511 -0.44 13.98 -26.74
CA GLU A 511 -0.82 15.38 -26.52
C GLU A 511 -2.32 15.61 -26.82
N ASN A 512 -2.82 14.99 -27.88
CA ASN A 512 -4.25 15.05 -28.23
C ASN A 512 -5.14 14.29 -27.23
N ALA A 513 -4.66 13.16 -26.70
CA ALA A 513 -5.36 12.32 -25.72
C ALA A 513 -5.42 12.93 -24.32
N CYS A 514 -4.41 13.71 -23.92
CA CYS A 514 -4.29 14.22 -22.56
C CYS A 514 -5.16 15.46 -22.31
N SER A 515 -5.50 15.68 -21.04
CA SER A 515 -6.20 16.88 -20.57
C SER A 515 -5.27 18.10 -20.49
N HIS A 516 -3.99 17.88 -20.19
CA HIS A 516 -2.96 18.94 -20.17
C HIS A 516 -1.84 18.58 -21.16
N PRO A 517 -1.40 19.51 -22.02
CA PRO A 517 -0.42 19.19 -23.07
C PRO A 517 1.01 18.98 -22.54
N ARG A 518 1.30 19.40 -21.30
CA ARG A 518 2.66 19.35 -20.72
C ARG A 518 2.93 18.13 -19.86
N GLU A 519 1.88 17.49 -19.36
CA GLU A 519 1.98 16.40 -18.39
C GLU A 519 0.96 15.32 -18.72
N VAL A 520 1.34 14.08 -18.52
CA VAL A 520 0.49 12.90 -18.70
C VAL A 520 0.23 12.29 -17.34
N LEU A 521 -1.05 12.17 -16.98
CA LEU A 521 -1.46 11.48 -15.75
C LEU A 521 -1.38 9.97 -15.93
N TYR A 522 -1.18 9.23 -14.83
CA TYR A 522 -1.20 7.76 -14.86
C TYR A 522 -2.45 7.19 -15.53
N CYS A 523 -3.64 7.69 -15.21
CA CYS A 523 -4.88 7.20 -15.84
C CYS A 523 -4.96 7.49 -17.34
N GLU A 524 -4.28 8.53 -17.84
CA GLU A 524 -4.23 8.85 -19.28
C GLU A 524 -3.26 7.92 -20.00
N PHE A 525 -2.12 7.65 -19.37
CA PHE A 525 -1.17 6.65 -19.82
C PHE A 525 -1.80 5.24 -19.83
N GLU A 526 -2.55 4.90 -18.78
CA GLU A 526 -3.32 3.65 -18.70
C GLU A 526 -4.36 3.58 -19.81
N ASP A 527 -5.17 4.62 -20.03
CA ASP A 527 -6.20 4.64 -21.08
C ASP A 527 -5.61 4.43 -22.50
N TYR A 528 -4.44 4.99 -22.78
CA TYR A 528 -3.72 4.78 -24.04
C TYR A 528 -3.32 3.31 -24.23
N TYR A 529 -2.66 2.73 -23.22
CA TYR A 529 -2.18 1.35 -23.30
C TYR A 529 -3.28 0.31 -23.16
N GLU A 530 -4.37 0.61 -22.47
CA GLU A 530 -5.58 -0.21 -22.46
C GLU A 530 -6.15 -0.30 -23.87
N GLY A 531 -6.25 0.84 -24.57
CA GLY A 531 -6.66 0.89 -25.97
C GLY A 531 -5.72 0.11 -26.90
N LEU A 532 -4.40 0.24 -26.70
CA LEU A 532 -3.40 -0.51 -27.47
C LEU A 532 -3.51 -2.02 -27.21
N SER A 533 -3.78 -2.41 -25.96
CA SER A 533 -3.93 -3.80 -25.55
C SER A 533 -5.08 -4.50 -26.28
N PHE A 534 -6.15 -3.81 -26.69
CA PHE A 534 -7.23 -4.41 -27.48
C PHE A 534 -6.77 -4.87 -28.87
N GLY A 535 -5.80 -4.17 -29.47
CA GLY A 535 -5.28 -4.51 -30.80
C GLY A 535 -4.30 -5.68 -30.79
N ILE A 536 -3.88 -6.15 -29.62
CA ILE A 536 -2.82 -7.15 -29.47
C ILE A 536 -3.38 -8.37 -28.75
N SER A 537 -3.43 -9.50 -29.47
CA SER A 537 -4.00 -10.74 -28.94
C SER A 537 -3.10 -11.42 -27.92
N ASP A 538 -1.79 -11.48 -28.21
CA ASP A 538 -0.82 -12.18 -27.36
C ASP A 538 -0.23 -11.26 -26.27
N ASP A 539 -0.07 -11.82 -25.06
CA ASP A 539 0.43 -11.07 -23.91
C ASP A 539 1.93 -10.77 -24.04
N GLU A 540 2.73 -11.68 -24.59
CA GLU A 540 4.17 -11.48 -24.78
C GLU A 540 4.47 -10.46 -25.87
N ASP A 541 3.64 -10.40 -26.93
CA ASP A 541 3.75 -9.35 -27.94
C ASP A 541 3.54 -7.95 -27.33
N PHE A 542 2.50 -7.81 -26.50
CA PHE A 542 2.23 -6.55 -25.79
C PHE A 542 3.39 -6.16 -24.86
N ILE A 543 3.91 -7.12 -24.11
CA ILE A 543 5.04 -6.90 -23.20
C ILE A 543 6.31 -6.57 -23.97
N THR A 544 6.55 -7.23 -25.10
CA THR A 544 7.68 -6.95 -25.98
C THR A 544 7.62 -5.53 -26.51
N ILE A 545 6.43 -5.04 -26.88
CA ILE A 545 6.24 -3.63 -27.24
C ILE A 545 6.60 -2.72 -26.07
N LEU A 546 6.08 -2.96 -24.86
CA LEU A 546 6.41 -2.15 -23.68
C LEU A 546 7.91 -2.16 -23.34
N ARG A 547 8.55 -3.33 -23.34
CA ARG A 547 9.99 -3.50 -23.09
C ARG A 547 10.82 -2.75 -24.12
N ASN A 548 10.44 -2.84 -25.39
CA ASN A 548 11.16 -2.16 -26.46
C ASN A 548 10.96 -0.64 -26.42
N SER A 549 9.75 -0.18 -26.08
CA SER A 549 9.42 1.24 -25.98
C SER A 549 10.05 1.94 -24.78
N TRP A 550 10.13 1.26 -23.63
CA TRP A 550 10.51 1.88 -22.36
C TRP A 550 11.79 1.33 -21.74
N GLY A 551 12.36 0.24 -22.28
CA GLY A 551 13.56 -0.40 -21.76
C GLY A 551 13.40 -0.90 -20.32
N ILE A 552 12.24 -1.49 -20.01
CA ILE A 552 11.94 -2.11 -18.71
C ILE A 552 12.27 -3.59 -18.69
#